data_AF-A0A3M6VD72-F1
#
_entry.id   AF-A0A3M6VD72-F1
#
_cell.length_a   1.000
_cell.length_b   1.000
_cell.length_c   1.000
_cell.angle_alpha   90.00
_cell.angle_beta   90.00
_cell.angle_gamma   90.00
#
_symmetry.space_group_name_H-M   'P 1'
#
loop_
_entity.id
_entity.type
_entity.pdbx_description
1 polymer ?
#
loop_
_entity_poly.entity_id
_entity_poly.type
_entity_poly.pdbx_seq_one_letter_code
_entity_poly.pdbx_strand_id
1 'polypeptide(L)'
;MATQLIWRSPSARSLTKASILDSRVSPHNSLTVVLTGWRRCLSTRFSSDVHNGDLRVFSGIQPTGTPHLGNYCGAIAKWVALQQPPRRTDGPSESDALTSPTSRDDAPWTRLYSVVDLHALTVTFDAQRMPSQVHSMVAALLGAGLDPSCNILFRQSDVAAHAELAWLLSCITPLGWLQRMTQFKQKTASARTESSLGLLAYPVLMAADILLYRATHVPVGEDQQQHLELTRMIAMTFNDRFASNRVGGKEVLLKPFPMVEDDITTLGGTKRKSLSRIMSLRDPTKKMSKSDKSVLSRIELTDTADDIRKKMRKATTDAVSGIYYDRKERPGVSNLLDIFSAVTGQSVVQLEAQYANYSTGTFKDSVADAVIAKYVSVVSEGQFADGIAYIVSY
;
A
#
# COMPACT_ATOMS: atom_id res chain seq x y z
N MET A 1 8.59 28.91 -39.19
CA MET A 1 7.27 28.27 -39.43
C MET A 1 6.59 28.07 -38.10
N ALA A 2 5.74 29.02 -37.69
CA ALA A 2 5.00 28.96 -36.44
C ALA A 2 3.52 28.81 -36.79
N THR A 3 2.94 27.65 -36.51
CA THR A 3 1.51 27.40 -36.73
C THR A 3 0.78 27.69 -35.42
N GLN A 4 0.12 28.85 -35.34
CA GLN A 4 -0.80 29.17 -34.26
C GLN A 4 -2.07 28.31 -34.41
N LEU A 5 -2.33 27.45 -33.42
CA LEU A 5 -3.61 26.76 -33.27
C LEU A 5 -4.56 27.65 -32.46
N ILE A 6 -5.53 28.25 -33.15
CA ILE A 6 -6.63 29.01 -32.56
C ILE A 6 -7.68 28.01 -32.06
N TRP A 7 -7.84 27.92 -30.73
CA TRP A 7 -8.90 27.12 -30.11
C TRP A 7 -10.21 27.92 -30.09
N ARG A 8 -11.21 27.50 -30.87
CA ARG A 8 -12.55 28.09 -30.88
C ARG A 8 -13.44 27.40 -29.83
N SER A 9 -13.93 28.17 -28.87
CA SER A 9 -14.92 27.75 -27.88
C SER A 9 -16.29 27.46 -28.53
N PRO A 10 -16.98 26.36 -28.17
CA PRO A 10 -18.39 26.19 -28.51
C PRO A 10 -19.29 27.03 -27.58
N SER A 11 -20.14 27.83 -28.23
CA SER A 11 -21.14 28.73 -27.66
C SER A 11 -22.05 28.10 -26.60
N ALA A 12 -22.30 28.86 -25.52
CA ALA A 12 -23.36 28.62 -24.56
C ALA A 12 -24.74 28.60 -25.24
N ARG A 13 -25.52 27.54 -25.01
CA ARG A 13 -26.98 27.54 -25.23
C ARG A 13 -27.69 27.38 -23.89
N SER A 14 -28.46 28.40 -23.54
CA SER A 14 -29.43 28.38 -22.44
C SER A 14 -30.55 27.40 -22.76
N LEU A 15 -30.97 26.60 -21.78
CA LEU A 15 -32.26 25.94 -21.80
C LEU A 15 -33.01 26.21 -20.50
N THR A 16 -34.16 26.83 -20.70
CA THR A 16 -35.16 27.33 -19.76
C THR A 16 -36.02 26.21 -19.19
N LYS A 17 -36.57 26.48 -18.00
CA LYS A 17 -37.60 25.69 -17.31
C LYS A 17 -38.81 25.37 -18.21
N ALA A 18 -39.25 24.12 -18.23
CA ALA A 18 -40.63 23.77 -18.51
C ALA A 18 -41.05 22.56 -17.65
N SER A 19 -42.11 22.78 -16.87
CA SER A 19 -42.81 21.85 -16.00
C SER A 19 -43.89 21.10 -16.78
N ILE A 20 -43.94 19.76 -16.69
CA ILE A 20 -45.15 18.97 -16.94
C ILE A 20 -45.19 17.81 -15.93
N LEU A 21 -46.22 17.81 -15.07
CA LEU A 21 -46.71 16.64 -14.35
C LEU A 21 -47.40 15.70 -15.35
N ASP A 22 -47.13 14.40 -15.31
CA ASP A 22 -48.14 13.40 -14.94
C ASP A 22 -47.52 12.03 -14.62
N SER A 23 -48.18 11.36 -13.70
CA SER A 23 -48.03 10.11 -12.99
C SER A 23 -47.62 8.84 -13.78
N ARG A 24 -46.73 8.05 -13.16
CA ARG A 24 -46.77 6.57 -13.10
C ARG A 24 -45.85 6.05 -11.99
N VAL A 25 -46.40 5.16 -11.18
CA VAL A 25 -45.87 4.55 -9.94
C VAL A 25 -44.67 3.63 -10.23
N SER A 26 -43.57 3.73 -9.46
CA SER A 26 -42.66 2.62 -9.07
C SER A 26 -41.49 3.06 -8.16
N PRO A 27 -40.85 2.14 -7.39
CA PRO A 27 -40.31 2.41 -6.06
C PRO A 27 -38.83 2.78 -6.07
N HIS A 28 -38.49 4.01 -5.74
CA HIS A 28 -37.11 4.40 -5.42
C HIS A 28 -37.09 5.44 -4.30
N ASN A 29 -36.99 4.97 -3.05
CA ASN A 29 -36.70 5.82 -1.89
C ASN A 29 -35.31 5.56 -1.27
N SER A 30 -34.41 4.90 -1.99
CA SER A 30 -33.04 4.60 -1.51
C SER A 30 -31.92 5.37 -2.23
N LEU A 31 -32.26 6.22 -3.21
CA LEU A 31 -31.26 6.90 -4.06
C LEU A 31 -30.90 8.33 -3.62
N THR A 32 -31.63 8.92 -2.67
CA THR A 32 -31.38 10.31 -2.24
C THR A 32 -30.44 10.40 -1.03
N VAL A 33 -30.13 9.29 -0.35
CA VAL A 33 -29.23 9.28 0.83
C VAL A 33 -27.74 9.14 0.45
N VAL A 34 -27.42 8.67 -0.77
CA VAL A 34 -26.05 8.28 -1.14
C VAL A 34 -25.26 9.42 -1.81
N LEU A 35 -25.92 10.37 -2.50
CA LEU A 35 -25.25 11.56 -3.04
C LEU A 35 -24.79 12.55 -1.96
N THR A 36 -25.35 12.47 -0.76
CA THR A 36 -24.93 13.28 0.39
C THR A 36 -23.67 12.74 1.08
N GLY A 37 -23.30 11.47 0.91
CA GLY A 37 -22.10 10.88 1.54
C GLY A 37 -20.79 11.35 0.89
N TRP A 38 -20.75 11.40 -0.44
CA TRP A 38 -19.58 11.90 -1.19
C TRP A 38 -19.38 13.41 -1.02
N ARG A 39 -20.47 14.18 -0.89
CA ARG A 39 -20.35 15.59 -0.50
C ARG A 39 -19.97 15.77 0.97
N ARG A 40 -20.26 14.83 1.87
CA ARG A 40 -19.86 14.91 3.28
C ARG A 40 -18.35 14.74 3.48
N CYS A 41 -17.69 13.93 2.67
CA CYS A 41 -16.21 13.81 2.67
C CYS A 41 -15.51 15.04 2.05
N LEU A 42 -16.22 15.82 1.24
CA LEU A 42 -15.80 17.14 0.74
C LEU A 42 -16.34 18.30 1.59
N SER A 43 -17.22 18.03 2.58
CA SER A 43 -17.83 19.03 3.47
C SER A 43 -17.40 18.92 4.92
N THR A 44 -16.47 18.04 5.27
CA THR A 44 -15.51 18.41 6.31
C THR A 44 -14.88 19.68 5.78
N ARG A 45 -15.26 20.82 6.36
CA ARG A 45 -14.57 22.09 6.11
C ARG A 45 -13.09 21.73 6.14
N PHE A 46 -12.40 21.87 5.00
CA PHE A 46 -10.95 21.98 5.00
C PHE A 46 -10.72 23.20 5.89
N SER A 47 -10.56 22.96 7.19
CA SER A 47 -10.20 23.99 8.12
C SER A 47 -8.86 24.47 7.60
N SER A 48 -8.81 25.73 7.19
CA SER A 48 -7.57 26.40 6.79
C SER A 48 -6.52 26.34 7.90
N ASP A 49 -6.92 25.97 9.12
CA ASP A 49 -6.06 25.68 10.25
C ASP A 49 -5.59 24.23 10.28
N VAL A 50 -4.88 23.78 9.24
CA VAL A 50 -4.03 22.58 9.37
C VAL A 50 -2.92 22.94 10.36
N HIS A 51 -3.07 22.49 11.60
CA HIS A 51 -2.05 22.66 12.62
C HIS A 51 -0.78 21.93 12.18
N ASN A 52 0.37 22.53 12.47
CA ASN A 52 1.71 22.03 12.15
C ASN A 52 2.10 20.80 13.01
N GLY A 53 1.14 19.89 13.26
CA GLY A 53 1.20 18.80 14.22
C GLY A 53 0.39 17.55 13.84
N ASP A 54 -0.46 17.59 12.80
CA ASP A 54 -1.22 16.39 12.39
C ASP A 54 -0.31 15.38 11.68
N LEU A 55 -0.24 14.17 12.22
CA LEU A 55 0.56 13.09 11.66
C LEU A 55 -0.15 12.48 10.45
N ARG A 56 0.55 12.40 9.32
CA ARG A 56 0.01 11.91 8.05
C ARG A 56 0.88 10.81 7.48
N VAL A 57 0.30 9.63 7.29
CA VAL A 57 0.94 8.50 6.61
C VAL A 57 0.49 8.47 5.17
N PHE A 58 1.43 8.38 4.23
CA PHE A 58 1.12 8.07 2.83
C PHE A 58 1.79 6.76 2.43
N SER A 59 1.04 5.85 1.82
CA SER A 59 1.60 4.64 1.23
C SER A 59 0.94 4.27 -0.10
N GLY A 60 1.75 3.84 -1.07
CA GLY A 60 1.29 3.47 -2.41
C GLY A 60 1.51 2.00 -2.70
N ILE A 61 0.55 1.36 -3.39
CA ILE A 61 0.68 -0.01 -3.90
C ILE A 61 0.31 -0.08 -5.39
N GLN A 62 1.18 -0.70 -6.19
CA GLN A 62 0.94 -0.83 -7.63
C GLN A 62 -0.14 -1.89 -7.90
N PRO A 63 -1.12 -1.61 -8.79
CA PRO A 63 -2.12 -2.57 -9.25
C PRO A 63 -1.54 -3.55 -10.28
N THR A 64 -0.37 -4.12 -10.02
CA THR A 64 0.25 -5.10 -10.92
C THR A 64 -0.19 -6.50 -10.51
N GLY A 65 -1.23 -7.06 -11.13
CA GLY A 65 -1.74 -8.40 -10.80
C GLY A 65 -2.27 -8.59 -9.36
N THR A 66 -2.75 -9.79 -9.06
CA THR A 66 -3.29 -10.13 -7.73
C THR A 66 -2.21 -10.02 -6.65
N PRO A 67 -2.47 -9.34 -5.51
CA PRO A 67 -1.56 -9.37 -4.37
C PRO A 67 -1.29 -10.79 -3.91
N HIS A 68 -0.05 -11.06 -3.50
CA HIS A 68 0.34 -12.32 -2.90
C HIS A 68 0.64 -12.17 -1.41
N LEU A 69 0.81 -13.28 -0.71
CA LEU A 69 1.09 -13.35 0.72
C LEU A 69 2.28 -12.47 1.12
N GLY A 70 3.33 -12.42 0.30
CA GLY A 70 4.44 -11.48 0.52
C GLY A 70 4.07 -9.99 0.50
N ASN A 71 3.07 -9.57 -0.28
CA ASN A 71 2.55 -8.19 -0.23
C ASN A 71 1.72 -7.97 1.03
N TYR A 72 0.94 -8.98 1.42
CA TYR A 72 0.13 -8.93 2.63
C TYR A 72 0.99 -8.78 3.88
N CYS A 73 1.92 -9.71 4.13
CA CYS A 73 2.81 -9.67 5.29
C CYS A 73 3.78 -8.47 5.24
N GLY A 74 4.18 -8.06 4.03
CA GLY A 74 5.14 -6.98 3.84
C GLY A 74 4.57 -5.58 4.06
N ALA A 75 3.30 -5.34 3.71
CA ALA A 75 2.70 -4.01 3.75
C ALA A 75 1.24 -4.00 4.23
N ILE A 76 0.35 -4.81 3.63
CA ILE A 76 -1.11 -4.68 3.87
C ILE A 76 -1.47 -4.98 5.33
N ALA A 77 -0.93 -6.05 5.91
CA ALA A 77 -1.18 -6.39 7.32
C ALA A 77 -0.76 -5.26 8.27
N LYS A 78 0.30 -4.52 7.92
CA LYS A 78 0.78 -3.36 8.69
C LYS A 78 -0.16 -2.19 8.53
N TRP A 79 -0.66 -1.93 7.32
CA TRP A 79 -1.69 -0.91 7.10
C TRP A 79 -2.92 -1.21 7.94
N VAL A 80 -3.36 -2.47 7.98
CA VAL A 80 -4.51 -2.89 8.78
C VAL A 80 -4.25 -2.70 10.28
N ALA A 81 -3.06 -3.04 10.76
CA ALA A 81 -2.66 -2.83 12.16
C ALA A 81 -2.59 -1.33 12.53
N LEU A 82 -2.08 -0.49 11.62
CA LEU A 82 -1.99 0.96 11.79
C LEU A 82 -3.36 1.64 11.92
N GLN A 83 -4.46 0.95 11.59
CA GLN A 83 -5.82 1.48 11.77
C GLN A 83 -6.21 1.62 13.24
N GLN A 84 -5.69 0.74 14.11
CA GLN A 84 -6.00 0.78 15.52
C GLN A 84 -5.24 1.93 16.20
N PRO A 85 -5.89 2.70 17.09
CA PRO A 85 -5.18 3.67 17.91
C PRO A 85 -4.12 2.94 18.74
N PRO A 86 -2.97 3.57 19.05
CA PRO A 86 -1.98 2.97 19.93
C PRO A 86 -2.67 2.60 21.25
N ARG A 87 -2.72 1.31 21.58
CA ARG A 87 -3.21 0.87 22.89
C ARG A 87 -2.23 1.42 23.92
N ARG A 88 -2.70 2.28 24.82
CA ARG A 88 -1.98 2.58 26.05
C ARG A 88 -1.67 1.24 26.74
N THR A 89 -0.38 0.93 26.90
CA THR A 89 0.08 -0.27 27.61
C THR A 89 -0.11 -0.17 29.12
N ASP A 90 -0.51 1.02 29.57
CA ASP A 90 -0.66 1.37 30.96
C ASP A 90 -2.18 1.48 31.14
N GLY A 91 -2.76 0.60 31.96
CA GLY A 91 -4.21 0.56 32.20
C GLY A 91 -4.78 1.91 32.64
N PRO A 92 -6.11 2.11 32.62
CA PRO A 92 -6.70 3.39 32.97
C PRO A 92 -6.33 3.75 34.42
N SER A 93 -5.48 4.77 34.60
CA SER A 93 -5.38 5.46 35.87
C SER A 93 -6.67 6.25 36.07
N GLU A 94 -7.35 6.07 37.22
CA GLU A 94 -8.59 6.76 37.58
C GLU A 94 -8.48 8.31 37.59
N SER A 95 -7.28 8.86 37.37
CA SER A 95 -7.00 10.30 37.29
C SER A 95 -7.23 10.95 35.93
N ASP A 96 -7.40 10.18 34.84
CA ASP A 96 -7.30 10.73 33.48
C ASP A 96 -8.64 11.21 32.88
N ALA A 97 -9.74 11.14 33.65
CA ALA A 97 -11.08 11.46 33.17
C ALA A 97 -11.33 12.97 32.94
N LEU A 98 -10.37 13.86 33.20
CA LEU A 98 -10.59 15.32 33.11
C LEU A 98 -9.41 16.14 32.59
N THR A 99 -8.57 15.57 31.73
CA THR A 99 -7.56 16.35 31.00
C THR A 99 -7.80 16.24 29.51
N SER A 100 -8.11 17.38 28.88
CA SER A 100 -8.07 17.59 27.43
C SER A 100 -6.81 16.96 26.82
N PRO A 101 -6.84 16.47 25.57
CA PRO A 101 -5.69 15.79 24.96
C PRO A 101 -4.54 16.80 24.79
N THR A 102 -3.58 16.78 25.71
CA THR A 102 -2.46 17.75 25.77
C THR A 102 -1.13 17.19 25.27
N SER A 103 -1.06 15.94 24.79
CA SER A 103 0.16 15.39 24.19
C SER A 103 0.00 15.22 22.67
N ARG A 104 1.06 15.58 21.93
CA ARG A 104 1.17 15.40 20.47
C ARG A 104 1.05 13.93 20.03
N ASP A 105 1.22 13.00 20.97
CA ASP A 105 1.23 11.55 20.74
C ASP A 105 -0.18 10.93 20.67
N ASP A 106 -1.21 11.67 21.12
CA ASP A 106 -2.62 11.25 21.06
C ASP A 106 -3.36 11.77 19.80
N ALA A 107 -2.67 12.48 18.89
CA ALA A 107 -3.28 13.01 17.67
C ALA A 107 -3.59 11.88 16.66
N PRO A 108 -4.82 11.77 16.14
CA PRO A 108 -5.18 10.71 15.21
C PRO A 108 -4.39 10.85 13.90
N TRP A 109 -3.71 9.78 13.51
CA TRP A 109 -2.99 9.73 12.26
C TRP A 109 -3.98 9.74 11.08
N THR A 110 -3.80 10.67 10.14
CA THR A 110 -4.48 10.58 8.85
C THR A 110 -3.70 9.60 7.98
N ARG A 111 -4.37 8.55 7.49
CA ARG A 111 -3.74 7.48 6.71
C ARG A 111 -4.27 7.53 5.28
N LEU A 112 -3.37 7.70 4.32
CA LEU A 112 -3.66 7.75 2.90
C LEU A 112 -3.03 6.55 2.20
N TYR A 113 -3.87 5.73 1.58
CA TYR A 113 -3.48 4.57 0.80
C TYR A 113 -3.86 4.76 -0.65
N SER A 114 -2.86 4.77 -1.52
CA SER A 114 -3.05 5.01 -2.95
C SER A 114 -2.80 3.74 -3.76
N VAL A 115 -3.77 3.34 -4.59
CA VAL A 115 -3.53 2.39 -5.67
C VAL A 115 -2.85 3.14 -6.81
N VAL A 116 -1.53 2.95 -6.96
CA VAL A 116 -0.67 3.76 -7.82
C VAL A 116 -0.60 3.24 -9.26
N ASP A 117 -1.69 3.46 -9.99
CA ASP A 117 -1.84 3.04 -11.39
C ASP A 117 -0.96 3.81 -12.37
N LEU A 118 -0.66 5.10 -12.14
CA LEU A 118 0.29 5.85 -12.99
C LEU A 118 1.71 5.26 -12.91
N HIS A 119 2.13 4.81 -11.73
CA HIS A 119 3.41 4.10 -11.57
C HIS A 119 3.44 2.76 -12.33
N ALA A 120 2.30 2.08 -12.44
CA ALA A 120 2.21 0.81 -13.16
C ALA A 120 2.42 0.99 -14.69
N LEU A 121 2.21 2.19 -15.23
CA LEU A 121 2.44 2.51 -16.65
C LEU A 121 3.93 2.61 -17.02
N THR A 122 4.84 2.63 -16.05
CA THR A 122 6.28 2.84 -16.27
C THR A 122 7.01 1.59 -16.79
N VAL A 123 6.37 0.43 -16.70
CA VAL A 123 6.85 -0.87 -17.18
C VAL A 123 5.86 -1.44 -18.19
N THR A 124 6.18 -2.54 -18.87
CA THR A 124 5.23 -3.21 -19.78
C THR A 124 3.96 -3.62 -19.04
N PHE A 125 2.81 -3.18 -19.55
CA PHE A 125 1.49 -3.47 -18.98
C PHE A 125 0.49 -3.83 -20.09
N ASP A 126 -0.59 -4.50 -19.70
CA ASP A 126 -1.73 -4.79 -20.57
C ASP A 126 -2.84 -3.77 -20.29
N ALA A 127 -3.09 -2.87 -21.24
CA ALA A 127 -4.07 -1.80 -21.11
C ALA A 127 -5.51 -2.33 -20.91
N GLN A 128 -5.84 -3.50 -21.49
CA GLN A 128 -7.17 -4.10 -21.33
C GLN A 128 -7.35 -4.71 -19.94
N ARG A 129 -6.27 -5.15 -19.30
CA ARG A 129 -6.30 -5.74 -17.95
C ARG A 129 -6.11 -4.72 -16.83
N MET A 130 -5.59 -3.52 -17.11
CA MET A 130 -5.30 -2.55 -16.06
C MET A 130 -6.53 -2.15 -15.21
N PRO A 131 -7.72 -1.89 -15.80
CA PRO A 131 -8.91 -1.58 -15.01
C PRO A 131 -9.28 -2.69 -14.03
N SER A 132 -9.28 -3.95 -14.49
CA SER A 132 -9.60 -5.09 -13.62
C SER A 132 -8.53 -5.32 -12.56
N GLN A 133 -7.25 -5.08 -12.86
CA GLN A 133 -6.18 -5.19 -11.86
C GLN A 133 -6.28 -4.11 -10.77
N VAL A 134 -6.69 -2.89 -11.12
CA VAL A 134 -6.97 -1.84 -10.14
C VAL A 134 -8.12 -2.27 -9.23
N HIS A 135 -9.23 -2.75 -9.79
CA HIS A 135 -10.38 -3.22 -9.02
C HIS A 135 -10.00 -4.40 -8.12
N SER A 136 -9.28 -5.39 -8.63
CA SER A 136 -8.80 -6.52 -7.83
C SER A 136 -7.85 -6.08 -6.70
N MET A 137 -7.02 -5.07 -6.91
CA MET A 137 -6.16 -4.52 -5.86
C MET A 137 -7.00 -3.85 -4.77
N VAL A 138 -7.96 -3.00 -5.13
CA VAL A 138 -8.86 -2.35 -4.16
C VAL A 138 -9.65 -3.42 -3.39
N ALA A 139 -10.23 -4.40 -4.08
CA ALA A 139 -10.96 -5.51 -3.47
C ALA A 139 -10.11 -6.27 -2.46
N ALA A 140 -8.85 -6.55 -2.83
CA ALA A 140 -7.92 -7.26 -1.97
C ALA A 140 -7.50 -6.45 -0.74
N LEU A 141 -7.40 -5.11 -0.84
CA LEU A 141 -7.12 -4.24 0.29
C LEU A 141 -8.30 -4.17 1.27
N LEU A 142 -9.51 -3.92 0.75
CA LEU A 142 -10.74 -3.92 1.53
C LEU A 142 -10.94 -5.27 2.21
N GLY A 143 -10.84 -6.32 1.40
CA GLY A 143 -10.99 -7.69 1.83
C GLY A 143 -9.96 -8.08 2.86
N ALA A 144 -8.74 -7.54 2.85
CA ALA A 144 -7.72 -7.75 3.87
C ALA A 144 -8.00 -7.05 5.21
N GLY A 145 -9.06 -6.24 5.30
CA GLY A 145 -9.47 -5.50 6.48
C GLY A 145 -9.07 -4.03 6.49
N LEU A 146 -8.71 -3.46 5.33
CA LEU A 146 -8.51 -2.02 5.22
C LEU A 146 -9.88 -1.33 5.17
N ASP A 147 -10.21 -0.60 6.22
CA ASP A 147 -11.50 0.07 6.41
C ASP A 147 -11.48 1.51 5.83
N PRO A 148 -12.27 1.81 4.78
CA PRO A 148 -12.37 3.16 4.21
C PRO A 148 -12.99 4.19 5.15
N SER A 149 -13.65 3.79 6.24
CA SER A 149 -14.17 4.71 7.24
C SER A 149 -13.06 5.31 8.11
N CYS A 150 -11.95 4.57 8.26
CA CYS A 150 -10.79 4.93 9.06
C CYS A 150 -9.60 5.45 8.23
N ASN A 151 -9.62 5.28 6.91
CA ASN A 151 -8.51 5.60 6.01
C ASN A 151 -8.99 6.18 4.69
N ILE A 152 -8.15 7.00 4.06
CA ILE A 152 -8.40 7.50 2.71
C ILE A 152 -7.79 6.51 1.73
N LEU A 153 -8.62 5.64 1.15
CA LEU A 153 -8.24 4.73 0.06
C LEU A 153 -8.69 5.31 -1.29
N PHE A 154 -7.76 5.46 -2.23
CA PHE A 154 -8.08 6.04 -3.54
C PHE A 154 -7.17 5.54 -4.66
N ARG A 155 -7.59 5.75 -5.91
CA ARG A 155 -6.79 5.46 -7.11
C ARG A 155 -6.00 6.70 -7.52
N GLN A 156 -4.71 6.55 -7.81
CA GLN A 156 -3.81 7.66 -8.07
C GLN A 156 -4.26 8.50 -9.27
N SER A 157 -4.64 7.88 -10.39
CA SER A 157 -5.08 8.60 -11.59
C SER A 157 -6.36 9.41 -11.43
N ASP A 158 -7.16 9.20 -10.37
CA ASP A 158 -8.35 10.01 -10.09
C ASP A 158 -8.02 11.40 -9.51
N VAL A 159 -6.78 11.61 -9.06
CA VAL A 159 -6.32 12.88 -8.50
C VAL A 159 -5.28 13.50 -9.42
N ALA A 160 -5.74 14.35 -10.35
CA ALA A 160 -4.90 15.01 -11.36
C ALA A 160 -3.69 15.77 -10.77
N ALA A 161 -3.83 16.29 -9.55
CA ALA A 161 -2.80 17.03 -8.84
C ALA A 161 -1.49 16.24 -8.64
N HIS A 162 -1.53 14.90 -8.67
CA HIS A 162 -0.32 14.06 -8.68
C HIS A 162 0.55 14.32 -9.90
N ALA A 163 -0.04 14.29 -11.09
CA ALA A 163 0.67 14.52 -12.34
C ALA A 163 1.09 15.99 -12.49
N GLU A 164 0.23 16.92 -12.07
CA GLU A 164 0.52 18.36 -12.09
C GLU A 164 1.70 18.71 -11.18
N LEU A 165 1.70 18.21 -9.94
CA LEU A 165 2.82 18.43 -9.02
C LEU A 165 4.09 17.72 -9.51
N ALA A 166 3.99 16.50 -10.05
CA ALA A 166 5.13 15.79 -10.60
C ALA A 166 5.82 16.59 -11.73
N TRP A 167 5.04 17.27 -12.58
CA TRP A 167 5.58 18.18 -13.59
C TRP A 167 6.37 19.34 -12.98
N LEU A 168 5.77 20.03 -12.00
CA LEU A 168 6.43 21.15 -11.30
C LEU A 168 7.72 20.71 -10.60
N LEU A 169 7.70 19.57 -9.92
CA LEU A 169 8.87 19.00 -9.25
C LEU A 169 9.94 18.56 -10.24
N SER A 170 9.55 18.09 -11.43
CA SER A 170 10.51 17.72 -12.49
C SER A 170 11.33 18.91 -12.96
N CYS A 171 10.75 20.11 -13.01
CA CYS A 171 11.45 21.34 -13.42
C CYS A 171 12.56 21.79 -12.46
N ILE A 172 12.59 21.27 -11.23
CA ILE A 172 13.63 21.57 -10.23
C ILE A 172 14.52 20.38 -9.89
N THR A 173 14.21 19.20 -10.43
CA THR A 173 14.96 17.97 -10.14
C THR A 173 16.07 17.78 -11.18
N PRO A 174 17.36 17.82 -10.78
CA PRO A 174 18.44 17.60 -11.73
C PRO A 174 18.41 16.20 -12.33
N LEU A 175 18.57 16.10 -13.65
CA LEU A 175 18.56 14.82 -14.37
C LEU A 175 19.58 13.81 -13.82
N GLY A 176 20.76 14.29 -13.42
CA GLY A 176 21.81 13.45 -12.86
C GLY A 176 21.42 12.76 -11.54
N TRP A 177 20.45 13.29 -10.79
CA TRP A 177 19.94 12.62 -9.57
C TRP A 177 19.21 11.34 -9.94
N LEU A 178 18.38 11.39 -10.99
CA LEU A 178 17.58 10.27 -11.48
C LEU A 178 18.47 9.20 -12.13
N GLN A 179 19.42 9.60 -12.97
CA GLN A 179 20.33 8.69 -13.67
C GLN A 179 21.24 7.87 -12.72
N ARG A 180 21.48 8.36 -11.50
CA ARG A 180 22.31 7.67 -10.51
C ARG A 180 21.55 6.63 -9.68
N MET A 181 20.23 6.59 -9.76
CA MET A 181 19.41 5.68 -8.96
C MET A 181 19.68 4.21 -9.29
N THR A 182 19.80 3.39 -8.25
CA THR A 182 20.14 1.96 -8.38
C THR A 182 19.05 1.20 -9.11
N GLN A 183 17.77 1.49 -8.80
CA GLN A 183 16.64 0.85 -9.46
C GLN A 183 16.58 1.17 -10.96
N PHE A 184 16.87 2.41 -11.36
CA PHE A 184 16.95 2.77 -12.78
C PHE A 184 18.06 1.97 -13.46
N LYS A 185 19.28 1.98 -12.92
CA LYS A 185 20.43 1.23 -13.45
C LYS A 185 20.18 -0.27 -13.58
N GLN A 186 19.55 -0.88 -12.57
CA GLN A 186 19.25 -2.32 -12.59
C GLN A 186 18.20 -2.68 -13.64
N LYS A 187 17.12 -1.89 -13.74
CA LYS A 187 16.04 -2.13 -14.70
C LYS A 187 16.48 -1.86 -16.13
N THR A 188 17.32 -0.84 -16.37
CA THR A 188 17.87 -0.55 -17.69
C THR A 188 18.92 -1.58 -18.13
N ALA A 189 19.79 -2.04 -17.22
CA ALA A 189 20.78 -3.09 -17.53
C ALA A 189 20.13 -4.44 -17.88
N SER A 190 18.94 -4.71 -17.37
CA SER A 190 18.18 -5.95 -17.62
C SER A 190 17.26 -5.86 -18.85
N ALA A 191 17.05 -4.66 -19.40
CA ALA A 191 16.14 -4.43 -20.51
C ALA A 191 16.81 -4.68 -21.86
N ARG A 192 16.08 -5.32 -22.78
CA ARG A 192 16.53 -5.52 -24.18
C ARG A 192 16.23 -4.30 -25.07
N THR A 193 15.47 -3.34 -24.58
CA THR A 193 14.99 -2.15 -25.30
C THR A 193 15.30 -0.88 -24.51
N GLU A 194 15.34 0.26 -25.19
CA GLU A 194 15.49 1.57 -24.54
C GLU A 194 14.43 1.77 -23.45
N SER A 195 14.86 2.39 -22.34
CA SER A 195 13.99 2.64 -21.20
C SER A 195 13.11 3.85 -21.43
N SER A 196 11.87 3.79 -20.97
CA SER A 196 10.94 4.91 -21.09
C SER A 196 11.34 6.08 -20.18
N LEU A 197 10.98 7.30 -20.58
CA LEU A 197 11.12 8.48 -19.70
C LEU A 197 10.38 8.28 -18.38
N GLY A 198 9.22 7.62 -18.41
CA GLY A 198 8.45 7.28 -17.20
C GLY A 198 9.25 6.43 -16.21
N LEU A 199 10.03 5.44 -16.70
CA LEU A 199 10.88 4.62 -15.84
C LEU A 199 12.05 5.40 -15.22
N LEU A 200 12.51 6.47 -15.85
CA LEU A 200 13.51 7.38 -15.28
C LEU A 200 12.89 8.36 -14.28
N ALA A 201 11.70 8.89 -14.60
CA ALA A 201 11.08 10.01 -13.89
C ALA A 201 10.10 9.61 -12.77
N TYR A 202 9.69 8.34 -12.67
CA TYR A 202 8.76 7.90 -11.62
C TYR A 202 9.19 8.24 -10.17
N PRO A 203 10.48 8.36 -9.81
CA PRO A 203 10.84 8.80 -8.46
C PRO A 203 10.37 10.23 -8.16
N VAL A 204 10.23 11.09 -9.18
CA VAL A 204 9.65 12.44 -9.05
C VAL A 204 8.13 12.36 -8.89
N LEU A 205 7.47 11.44 -9.60
CA LEU A 205 6.04 11.17 -9.39
C LEU A 205 5.79 10.65 -7.96
N MET A 206 6.64 9.76 -7.44
CA MET A 206 6.57 9.32 -6.04
C MET A 206 6.73 10.49 -5.06
N ALA A 207 7.64 11.44 -5.35
CA ALA A 207 7.77 12.64 -4.53
C ALA A 207 6.50 13.49 -4.57
N ALA A 208 5.87 13.66 -5.74
CA ALA A 208 4.59 14.35 -5.86
C ALA A 208 3.50 13.65 -5.04
N ASP A 209 3.41 12.32 -5.11
CA ASP A 209 2.42 11.53 -4.38
C ASP A 209 2.46 11.78 -2.87
N ILE A 210 3.67 11.88 -2.32
CA ILE A 210 3.91 12.07 -0.88
C ILE A 210 3.70 13.54 -0.48
N LEU A 211 4.26 14.47 -1.26
CA LEU A 211 4.31 15.89 -0.90
C LEU A 211 2.96 16.60 -1.10
N LEU A 212 2.13 16.13 -2.03
CA LEU A 212 0.80 16.67 -2.30
C LEU A 212 -0.07 16.69 -1.04
N TYR A 213 -0.01 15.63 -0.24
CA TYR A 213 -0.80 15.49 0.98
C TYR A 213 -0.08 15.98 2.23
N ARG A 214 1.14 16.54 2.08
CA ARG A 214 2.02 16.94 3.17
C ARG A 214 2.23 15.78 4.15
N ALA A 215 2.47 14.58 3.60
CA ALA A 215 2.71 13.39 4.41
C ALA A 215 3.93 13.61 5.32
N THR A 216 3.77 13.31 6.60
CA THR A 216 4.86 13.40 7.57
C THR A 216 5.64 12.10 7.67
N HIS A 217 5.01 10.97 7.34
CA HIS A 217 5.58 9.64 7.46
C HIS A 217 5.26 8.79 6.24
N VAL A 218 6.21 7.95 5.82
CA VAL A 218 6.05 7.05 4.67
C VAL A 218 6.63 5.68 5.03
N PRO A 219 5.82 4.60 5.06
CA PRO A 219 6.31 3.25 5.20
C PRO A 219 6.92 2.81 3.87
N VAL A 220 8.23 2.59 3.87
CA VAL A 220 9.00 2.20 2.69
C VAL A 220 9.87 1.00 3.00
N GLY A 221 9.92 0.05 2.06
CA GLY A 221 10.90 -1.03 2.10
C GLY A 221 12.32 -0.52 1.87
N GLU A 222 13.32 -1.34 2.23
CA GLU A 222 14.75 -1.07 2.01
C GLU A 222 15.07 -0.69 0.55
N ASP A 223 14.34 -1.27 -0.41
CA ASP A 223 14.48 -0.97 -1.84
C ASP A 223 14.04 0.45 -2.23
N GLN A 224 13.09 1.04 -1.50
CA GLN A 224 12.50 2.35 -1.83
C GLN A 224 13.09 3.51 -1.01
N GLN A 225 14.02 3.24 -0.09
CA GLN A 225 14.65 4.27 0.75
C GLN A 225 15.34 5.36 -0.08
N GLN A 226 16.01 4.99 -1.17
CA GLN A 226 16.67 5.95 -2.06
C GLN A 226 15.68 6.94 -2.69
N HIS A 227 14.45 6.51 -3.01
CA HIS A 227 13.42 7.38 -3.57
C HIS A 227 12.81 8.30 -2.52
N LEU A 228 12.66 7.83 -1.28
CA LEU A 228 12.22 8.68 -0.19
C LEU A 228 13.27 9.77 0.12
N GLU A 229 14.56 9.45 0.04
CA GLU A 229 15.61 10.47 0.21
C GLU A 229 15.58 11.48 -0.94
N LEU A 230 15.38 11.04 -2.19
CA LEU A 230 15.14 11.97 -3.30
C LEU A 230 13.94 12.89 -3.02
N THR A 231 12.84 12.34 -2.50
CA THR A 231 11.64 13.12 -2.15
C THR A 231 11.98 14.23 -1.15
N ARG A 232 12.80 13.92 -0.14
CA ARG A 232 13.27 14.91 0.85
C ARG A 232 14.17 15.96 0.22
N MET A 233 15.10 15.56 -0.65
CA MET A 233 15.97 16.50 -1.38
C MET A 233 15.18 17.45 -2.31
N ILE A 234 14.15 16.93 -2.99
CA ILE A 234 13.26 17.74 -3.83
C ILE A 234 12.48 18.74 -2.97
N ALA A 235 11.95 18.31 -1.82
CA ALA A 235 11.25 19.19 -0.89
C ALA A 235 12.16 20.32 -0.36
N MET A 236 13.41 19.99 0.02
CA MET A 236 14.43 20.98 0.40
C MET A 236 14.70 21.97 -0.73
N THR A 237 14.99 21.48 -1.93
CA THR A 237 15.28 22.31 -3.11
C THR A 237 14.13 23.26 -3.44
N PHE A 238 12.88 22.78 -3.33
CA PHE A 238 11.69 23.60 -3.51
C PHE A 238 11.61 24.68 -2.43
N ASN A 239 11.78 24.31 -1.16
CA ASN A 239 11.71 25.25 -0.05
C ASN A 239 12.82 26.30 -0.13
N ASP A 240 14.07 25.94 -0.45
CA ASP A 240 15.16 26.90 -0.59
C ASP A 240 14.89 27.93 -1.69
N ARG A 241 14.24 27.49 -2.78
CA ARG A 241 13.89 28.35 -3.91
C ARG A 241 12.69 29.27 -3.63
N PHE A 242 11.72 28.84 -2.84
CA PHE A 242 10.41 29.51 -2.73
C PHE A 242 9.98 29.92 -1.31
N ALA A 243 10.61 29.43 -0.25
CA ALA A 243 10.24 29.74 1.14
C ALA A 243 10.60 31.18 1.55
N SER A 244 11.61 31.80 0.90
CA SER A 244 11.98 33.21 1.07
C SER A 244 10.84 34.19 0.76
N ASN A 245 9.82 33.73 0.01
CA ASN A 245 8.66 34.54 -0.38
C ASN A 245 7.45 34.43 0.58
N ARG A 246 7.58 33.74 1.72
CA ARG A 246 6.47 33.57 2.69
C ARG A 246 6.69 34.37 3.98
N VAL A 247 5.61 35.05 4.40
CA VAL A 247 5.53 35.71 5.71
C VAL A 247 5.73 34.65 6.81
N GLY A 248 6.78 34.84 7.63
CA GLY A 248 7.11 33.94 8.74
C GLY A 248 7.99 32.73 8.38
N GLY A 249 8.58 32.68 7.18
CA GLY A 249 9.62 31.68 6.84
C GLY A 249 9.16 30.21 6.85
N LYS A 250 7.86 29.95 6.76
CA LYS A 250 7.30 28.60 6.86
C LYS A 250 7.58 27.79 5.58
N GLU A 251 8.15 26.59 5.75
CA GLU A 251 8.35 25.60 4.69
C GLU A 251 7.04 25.33 3.92
N VAL A 252 7.12 25.21 2.59
CA VAL A 252 5.96 24.92 1.74
C VAL A 252 5.69 23.41 1.73
N LEU A 253 6.74 22.63 1.47
CA LEU A 253 6.69 21.18 1.42
C LEU A 253 7.33 20.60 2.67
N LEU A 254 6.67 19.62 3.30
CA LEU A 254 7.22 18.93 4.46
C LEU A 254 8.19 17.85 4.01
N LYS A 255 9.26 17.64 4.78
CA LYS A 255 10.20 16.54 4.56
C LYS A 255 9.65 15.29 5.26
N PRO A 256 9.21 14.26 4.52
CA PRO A 256 8.66 13.05 5.13
C PRO A 256 9.74 12.26 5.87
N PHE A 257 9.39 11.62 6.97
CA PHE A 257 10.23 10.66 7.69
C PHE A 257 9.96 9.23 7.19
N PRO A 258 11.00 8.41 7.02
CA PRO A 258 10.80 6.99 6.84
C PRO A 258 10.15 6.41 8.09
N MET A 259 9.07 5.65 7.93
CA MET A 259 8.66 4.71 8.97
C MET A 259 9.57 3.50 8.82
N VAL A 260 10.72 3.56 9.48
CA VAL A 260 11.61 2.41 9.61
C VAL A 260 10.94 1.49 10.61
N GLU A 261 10.70 0.25 10.19
CA GLU A 261 10.25 -0.77 11.12
C GLU A 261 11.35 -1.00 12.14
N ASP A 262 11.01 -0.83 13.42
CA ASP A 262 11.76 -1.50 14.47
C ASP A 262 11.54 -3.00 14.24
N ASP A 263 12.55 -3.64 13.64
CA ASP A 263 12.70 -5.09 13.44
C ASP A 263 12.82 -5.81 14.79
N ILE A 264 11.87 -5.60 15.68
CA ILE A 264 11.87 -6.10 17.04
C ILE A 264 10.64 -6.98 17.21
N THR A 265 10.75 -8.23 16.77
CA THR A 265 10.13 -9.29 17.54
C THR A 265 10.87 -9.37 18.88
N THR A 266 10.42 -8.60 19.87
CA THR A 266 10.88 -8.72 21.27
C THR A 266 10.27 -9.97 21.87
N LEU A 267 10.69 -11.14 21.39
CA LEU A 267 10.42 -12.42 22.03
C LEU A 267 11.71 -13.25 21.96
N GLY A 268 12.58 -13.08 22.96
CA GLY A 268 13.79 -13.91 23.16
C GLY A 268 15.15 -13.21 23.11
N GLY A 269 15.23 -11.88 23.14
CA GLY A 269 16.50 -11.16 23.33
C GLY A 269 17.47 -11.15 22.13
N THR A 270 17.11 -11.73 20.99
CA THR A 270 17.89 -11.62 19.74
C THR A 270 17.14 -10.77 18.72
N LYS A 271 17.71 -9.60 18.37
CA LYS A 271 17.22 -8.75 17.26
C LYS A 271 17.34 -9.53 15.94
N ARG A 272 16.22 -9.93 15.33
CA ARG A 272 16.21 -10.59 14.01
C ARG A 272 15.63 -9.63 12.95
N LYS A 273 16.38 -9.42 11.87
CA LYS A 273 15.98 -8.62 10.71
C LYS A 273 14.78 -9.31 10.01
N SER A 274 13.59 -8.77 10.27
CA SER A 274 12.28 -8.93 9.65
C SER A 274 11.81 -10.29 9.09
N LEU A 275 10.66 -10.74 9.63
CA LEU A 275 9.68 -11.66 9.03
C LEU A 275 9.07 -11.14 7.70
N SER A 276 9.40 -9.94 7.22
CA SER A 276 8.75 -9.30 6.06
C SER A 276 9.18 -9.83 4.69
N ARG A 277 10.21 -10.68 4.61
CA ARG A 277 10.74 -11.16 3.32
C ARG A 277 10.31 -12.60 3.04
N ILE A 278 9.02 -12.75 2.75
CA ILE A 278 8.44 -14.01 2.28
C ILE A 278 9.02 -14.37 0.89
N MET A 279 9.60 -15.56 0.80
CA MET A 279 10.28 -16.07 -0.39
C MET A 279 9.35 -16.94 -1.25
N SER A 280 9.78 -17.18 -2.48
CA SER A 280 9.08 -18.06 -3.41
C SER A 280 8.98 -19.48 -2.85
N LEU A 281 7.80 -20.10 -2.99
CA LEU A 281 7.58 -21.49 -2.58
C LEU A 281 8.34 -22.48 -3.45
N ARG A 282 8.79 -22.09 -4.64
CA ARG A 282 9.51 -22.98 -5.58
C ARG A 282 11.02 -22.76 -5.54
N ASP A 283 11.45 -21.51 -5.36
CA ASP A 283 12.84 -21.09 -5.23
C ASP A 283 12.97 -20.21 -3.98
N PRO A 284 13.22 -20.80 -2.80
CA PRO A 284 13.21 -20.08 -1.53
C PRO A 284 14.39 -19.10 -1.38
N THR A 285 15.29 -19.02 -2.35
CA THR A 285 16.36 -18.02 -2.40
C THR A 285 15.90 -16.70 -3.04
N LYS A 286 14.79 -16.74 -3.78
CA LYS A 286 14.21 -15.58 -4.45
C LYS A 286 12.98 -15.07 -3.72
N LYS A 287 12.83 -13.74 -3.66
CA LYS A 287 11.62 -13.09 -3.14
C LYS A 287 10.40 -13.55 -3.95
N MET A 288 9.28 -13.77 -3.26
CA MET A 288 8.00 -14.02 -3.93
C MET A 288 7.69 -12.87 -4.89
N SER A 289 7.34 -13.18 -6.14
CA SER A 289 7.11 -12.20 -7.19
C SER A 289 5.83 -12.49 -7.96
N LYS A 290 5.09 -11.43 -8.27
CA LYS A 290 3.91 -11.48 -9.13
C LYS A 290 4.22 -11.85 -10.58
N SER A 291 5.43 -11.55 -11.05
CA SER A 291 5.87 -11.77 -12.43
C SER A 291 6.49 -13.16 -12.68
N ASP A 292 6.55 -14.01 -11.65
CA ASP A 292 7.04 -15.38 -11.83
C ASP A 292 6.09 -16.19 -12.72
N LYS A 293 6.64 -16.89 -13.71
CA LYS A 293 5.89 -17.74 -14.64
C LYS A 293 5.16 -18.87 -13.90
N SER A 294 5.71 -19.36 -12.79
CA SER A 294 5.09 -20.41 -12.01
C SER A 294 4.10 -19.83 -10.99
N VAL A 295 2.81 -20.07 -11.20
CA VAL A 295 1.78 -19.71 -10.21
C VAL A 295 1.99 -20.45 -8.87
N LEU A 296 2.65 -21.61 -8.90
CA LEU A 296 2.97 -22.39 -7.71
C LEU A 296 4.06 -21.75 -6.83
N SER A 297 4.74 -20.71 -7.30
CA SER A 297 5.78 -20.03 -6.51
C SER A 297 5.23 -19.05 -5.49
N ARG A 298 3.92 -18.75 -5.54
CA ARG A 298 3.28 -17.71 -4.72
C ARG A 298 1.88 -18.11 -4.28
N ILE A 299 1.48 -17.63 -3.12
CA ILE A 299 0.10 -17.70 -2.64
C ILE A 299 -0.55 -16.35 -2.93
N GLU A 300 -1.58 -16.32 -3.76
CA GLU A 300 -2.34 -15.12 -4.09
C GLU A 300 -3.45 -14.92 -3.04
N LEU A 301 -3.83 -13.66 -2.78
CA LEU A 301 -4.91 -13.36 -1.82
C LEU A 301 -6.28 -13.87 -2.27
N THR A 302 -6.43 -14.20 -3.56
CA THR A 302 -7.64 -14.78 -4.15
C THR A 302 -7.58 -16.30 -4.27
N ASP A 303 -6.50 -16.95 -3.82
CA ASP A 303 -6.41 -18.42 -3.89
C ASP A 303 -7.48 -19.07 -3.02
N THR A 304 -8.11 -20.14 -3.52
CA THR A 304 -9.02 -20.96 -2.72
C THR A 304 -8.25 -21.77 -1.67
N ALA A 305 -8.95 -22.30 -0.66
CA ALA A 305 -8.34 -23.19 0.33
C ALA A 305 -7.62 -24.38 -0.32
N ASP A 306 -8.19 -24.94 -1.39
CA ASP A 306 -7.60 -26.05 -2.12
C ASP A 306 -6.36 -25.63 -2.90
N ASP A 307 -6.36 -24.44 -3.51
CA ASP A 307 -5.19 -23.87 -4.18
C ASP A 307 -4.04 -23.64 -3.18
N ILE A 308 -4.34 -23.08 -2.01
CA ILE A 308 -3.35 -22.83 -0.94
C ILE A 308 -2.73 -24.16 -0.51
N ARG A 309 -3.54 -25.19 -0.20
CA ARG A 309 -3.04 -26.52 0.17
C ARG A 309 -2.17 -27.14 -0.92
N LYS A 310 -2.62 -27.08 -2.18
CA LYS A 310 -1.88 -27.59 -3.33
C LYS A 310 -0.53 -26.91 -3.50
N LYS A 311 -0.49 -25.58 -3.39
CA LYS A 311 0.73 -24.78 -3.49
C LYS A 311 1.69 -25.08 -2.33
N MET A 312 1.18 -25.15 -1.10
CA MET A 312 1.98 -25.43 0.09
C MET A 312 2.60 -26.83 0.06
N ARG A 313 1.83 -27.85 -0.34
CA ARG A 313 2.34 -29.22 -0.54
C ARG A 313 3.47 -29.28 -1.56
N LYS A 314 3.38 -28.45 -2.61
CA LYS A 314 4.40 -28.33 -3.67
C LYS A 314 5.55 -27.38 -3.33
N ALA A 315 5.56 -26.77 -2.15
CA ALA A 315 6.66 -25.92 -1.72
C ALA A 315 7.96 -26.72 -1.62
N THR A 316 9.06 -26.15 -2.10
CA THR A 316 10.39 -26.76 -2.07
C THR A 316 10.92 -26.78 -0.63
N THR A 317 11.30 -27.96 -0.17
CA THR A 317 11.97 -28.19 1.12
C THR A 317 13.11 -29.17 0.93
N ASP A 318 13.99 -29.27 1.91
CA ASP A 318 15.01 -30.32 1.99
C ASP A 318 14.42 -31.67 2.48
N ALA A 319 15.28 -32.70 2.50
CA ALA A 319 14.97 -34.04 2.99
C ALA A 319 15.46 -34.28 4.43
N VAL A 320 15.81 -33.22 5.17
CA VAL A 320 16.31 -33.32 6.55
C VAL A 320 15.13 -33.48 7.51
N SER A 321 15.24 -34.41 8.45
CA SER A 321 14.22 -34.65 9.47
C SER A 321 14.11 -33.49 10.46
N GLY A 322 12.88 -33.25 10.91
CA GLY A 322 12.55 -32.22 11.89
C GLY A 322 12.46 -30.81 11.30
N ILE A 323 11.85 -29.91 12.08
CA ILE A 323 11.56 -28.53 11.68
C ILE A 323 12.39 -27.58 12.54
N TYR A 324 13.35 -26.90 11.92
CA TYR A 324 14.14 -25.85 12.55
C TYR A 324 14.54 -24.79 11.52
N TYR A 325 14.86 -23.61 12.01
CA TYR A 325 15.19 -22.44 11.24
C TYR A 325 16.67 -22.41 10.89
N ASP A 326 16.97 -22.50 9.61
CA ASP A 326 18.30 -22.24 9.05
C ASP A 326 18.14 -21.68 7.64
N ARG A 327 18.32 -20.37 7.48
CA ARG A 327 18.10 -19.71 6.19
C ARG A 327 19.17 -20.06 5.15
N LYS A 328 20.36 -20.48 5.60
CA LYS A 328 21.48 -20.78 4.72
C LYS A 328 21.38 -22.22 4.21
N GLU A 329 21.18 -23.17 5.12
CA GLU A 329 21.18 -24.60 4.79
C GLU A 329 19.77 -25.14 4.51
N ARG A 330 18.71 -24.52 5.09
CA ARG A 330 17.31 -24.94 4.97
C ARG A 330 16.38 -23.79 4.57
N PRO A 331 16.63 -23.09 3.45
CA PRO A 331 15.89 -21.89 3.07
C PRO A 331 14.38 -22.15 2.88
N GLY A 332 14.01 -23.35 2.40
CA GLY A 332 12.60 -23.74 2.21
C GLY A 332 11.83 -23.88 3.51
N VAL A 333 12.38 -24.61 4.49
CA VAL A 333 11.76 -24.79 5.81
C VAL A 333 11.73 -23.48 6.59
N SER A 334 12.80 -22.70 6.52
CA SER A 334 12.88 -21.37 7.13
C SER A 334 11.83 -20.41 6.57
N ASN A 335 11.59 -20.44 5.25
CA ASN A 335 10.54 -19.65 4.62
C ASN A 335 9.14 -20.07 5.10
N LEU A 336 8.90 -21.37 5.31
CA LEU A 336 7.63 -21.87 5.85
C LEU A 336 7.43 -21.43 7.31
N LEU A 337 8.48 -21.44 8.13
CA LEU A 337 8.45 -20.89 9.49
C LEU A 337 8.20 -19.37 9.49
N ASP A 338 8.84 -18.62 8.59
CA ASP A 338 8.60 -17.18 8.42
C ASP A 338 7.13 -16.92 8.04
N ILE A 339 6.57 -17.70 7.10
CA ILE A 339 5.15 -17.62 6.72
C ILE A 339 4.24 -17.92 7.92
N PHE A 340 4.49 -19.03 8.61
CA PHE A 340 3.65 -19.47 9.72
C PHE A 340 3.65 -18.43 10.85
N SER A 341 4.83 -17.94 11.21
CA SER A 341 5.01 -16.85 12.18
C SER A 341 4.26 -15.59 11.76
N ALA A 342 4.35 -15.20 10.47
CA ALA A 342 3.69 -14.00 9.98
C ALA A 342 2.16 -14.08 10.02
N VAL A 343 1.56 -15.25 9.84
CA VAL A 343 0.09 -15.40 9.84
C VAL A 343 -0.51 -15.66 11.22
N THR A 344 0.24 -16.29 12.14
CA THR A 344 -0.24 -16.57 13.51
C THR A 344 0.22 -15.57 14.56
N GLY A 345 1.29 -14.82 14.28
CA GLY A 345 1.97 -13.97 15.27
C GLY A 345 2.83 -14.75 16.27
N GLN A 346 2.92 -16.08 16.17
CA GLN A 346 3.81 -16.88 17.02
C GLN A 346 5.27 -16.64 16.63
N SER A 347 6.20 -16.72 17.59
CA SER A 347 7.61 -16.59 17.28
C SER A 347 8.14 -17.85 16.58
N VAL A 348 9.16 -17.69 15.73
CA VAL A 348 9.83 -18.83 15.09
C VAL A 348 10.32 -19.85 16.13
N VAL A 349 10.85 -19.38 17.27
CA VAL A 349 11.32 -20.25 18.36
C VAL A 349 10.18 -21.11 18.94
N GLN A 350 8.98 -20.53 19.11
CA GLN A 350 7.81 -21.28 19.57
C GLN A 350 7.39 -22.34 18.55
N LEU A 351 7.40 -21.98 17.26
CA LEU A 351 7.08 -22.89 16.17
C LEU A 351 8.10 -24.03 16.05
N GLU A 352 9.39 -23.74 16.17
CA GLU A 352 10.43 -24.77 16.19
C GLU A 352 10.20 -25.75 17.34
N ALA A 353 9.93 -25.25 18.55
CA ALA A 353 9.66 -26.10 19.71
C ALA A 353 8.40 -26.97 19.52
N GLN A 354 7.34 -26.40 18.94
CA GLN A 354 6.07 -27.09 18.73
C GLN A 354 6.14 -28.15 17.62
N TYR A 355 6.89 -27.87 16.55
CA TYR A 355 6.91 -28.69 15.34
C TYR A 355 8.24 -29.44 15.13
N ALA A 356 9.16 -29.43 16.09
CA ALA A 356 10.49 -30.04 15.99
C ALA A 356 10.49 -31.47 15.43
N ASN A 357 9.52 -32.29 15.85
CA ASN A 357 9.41 -33.71 15.49
C ASN A 357 8.52 -33.97 14.27
N TYR A 358 8.00 -32.93 13.60
CA TYR A 358 7.12 -33.10 12.45
C TYR A 358 7.93 -33.42 11.18
N SER A 359 7.32 -34.21 10.29
CA SER A 359 7.79 -34.31 8.91
C SER A 359 7.55 -32.99 8.18
N THR A 360 8.34 -32.71 7.15
CA THR A 360 8.14 -31.51 6.30
C THR A 360 6.77 -31.53 5.61
N GLY A 361 6.22 -32.72 5.30
CA GLY A 361 4.89 -32.87 4.71
C GLY A 361 3.77 -32.43 5.67
N THR A 362 3.75 -32.99 6.88
CA THR A 362 2.77 -32.63 7.91
C THR A 362 2.91 -31.18 8.36
N PHE A 363 4.14 -30.65 8.40
CA PHE A 363 4.37 -29.24 8.66
C PHE A 363 3.78 -28.35 7.57
N LYS A 364 3.96 -28.67 6.27
CA LYS A 364 3.33 -27.93 5.16
C LYS A 364 1.81 -27.88 5.27
N ASP A 365 1.17 -29.00 5.64
CA ASP A 365 -0.28 -29.01 5.85
C ASP A 365 -0.69 -28.06 6.99
N SER A 366 0.08 -28.05 8.10
CA SER A 366 -0.16 -27.12 9.24
C SER A 366 -0.02 -25.64 8.84
N VAL A 367 1.01 -25.31 8.06
CA VAL A 367 1.18 -23.93 7.54
C VAL A 367 0.04 -23.56 6.60
N ALA A 368 -0.41 -24.49 5.75
CA ALA A 368 -1.54 -24.24 4.84
C ALA A 368 -2.82 -23.93 5.62
N ASP A 369 -3.14 -24.72 6.65
CA ASP A 369 -4.31 -24.50 7.48
C ASP A 369 -4.24 -23.17 8.23
N ALA A 370 -3.06 -22.76 8.70
CA ALA A 370 -2.87 -21.45 9.33
C ALA A 370 -3.08 -20.28 8.36
N VAL A 371 -2.56 -20.38 7.14
CA VAL A 371 -2.77 -19.37 6.08
C VAL A 371 -4.26 -19.30 5.71
N ILE A 372 -4.93 -20.45 5.56
CA ILE A 372 -6.36 -20.52 5.25
C ILE A 372 -7.18 -19.91 6.39
N ALA A 373 -6.90 -20.28 7.64
CA ALA A 373 -7.61 -19.73 8.80
C ALA A 373 -7.48 -18.20 8.86
N LYS A 374 -6.28 -17.66 8.59
CA LYS A 374 -6.05 -16.22 8.52
C LYS A 374 -6.85 -15.55 7.41
N TYR A 375 -7.00 -16.20 6.25
CA TYR A 375 -7.81 -15.65 5.15
C TYR A 375 -9.31 -15.82 5.39
N VAL A 376 -9.74 -16.92 5.99
CA VAL A 376 -11.15 -17.16 6.33
C VAL A 376 -11.61 -16.22 7.44
N SER A 377 -10.79 -15.90 8.45
CA SER A 377 -11.16 -14.88 9.45
C SER A 377 -11.37 -13.51 8.79
N VAL A 378 -10.51 -13.19 7.83
CA VAL A 378 -10.58 -11.98 7.01
C VAL A 378 -11.83 -11.96 6.09
N VAL A 379 -12.28 -13.11 5.56
CA VAL A 379 -13.47 -13.22 4.69
C VAL A 379 -14.79 -13.34 5.48
N SER A 380 -14.79 -14.03 6.62
CA SER A 380 -15.97 -14.27 7.48
C SER A 380 -16.40 -13.03 8.27
N GLU A 381 -15.53 -12.03 8.41
CA GLU A 381 -15.90 -10.66 8.81
C GLU A 381 -16.68 -9.90 7.72
N GLY A 382 -17.07 -10.55 6.61
CA GLY A 382 -17.90 -9.98 5.52
C GLY A 382 -17.13 -9.14 4.50
N GLN A 383 -15.92 -8.70 4.83
CA GLN A 383 -15.20 -7.63 4.13
C GLN A 383 -14.73 -7.96 2.71
N PHE A 384 -14.44 -9.22 2.39
CA PHE A 384 -13.94 -9.60 1.05
C PHE A 384 -15.08 -9.71 0.02
N ALA A 385 -16.21 -10.32 0.41
CA ALA A 385 -17.40 -10.42 -0.42
C ALA A 385 -18.07 -9.05 -0.56
N ASP A 386 -18.13 -8.26 0.52
CA ASP A 386 -18.61 -6.88 0.50
C ASP A 386 -17.67 -5.96 -0.28
N GLY A 387 -16.36 -6.17 -0.24
CA GLY A 387 -15.41 -5.41 -1.07
C GLY A 387 -15.60 -5.65 -2.58
N ILE A 388 -15.82 -6.90 -2.98
CA ILE A 388 -16.16 -7.23 -4.37
C ILE A 388 -17.56 -6.70 -4.74
N ALA A 389 -18.56 -6.87 -3.87
CA ALA A 389 -19.92 -6.37 -4.11
C ALA A 389 -19.98 -4.82 -4.16
N TYR A 390 -19.22 -4.14 -3.30
CA TYR A 390 -19.06 -2.68 -3.27
C TYR A 390 -18.46 -2.18 -4.59
N ILE A 391 -17.44 -2.87 -5.12
CA ILE A 391 -16.85 -2.52 -6.42
C ILE A 391 -17.80 -2.83 -7.58
N VAL A 392 -18.59 -3.91 -7.51
CA VAL A 392 -19.57 -4.28 -8.56
C VAL A 392 -20.81 -3.36 -8.55
N SER A 393 -21.08 -2.68 -7.44
CA SER A 393 -22.14 -1.67 -7.33
C SER A 393 -21.76 -0.27 -7.87
N TYR A 394 -20.50 -0.09 -8.29
CA TYR A 394 -19.96 1.10 -8.96
C TYR A 394 -19.41 0.71 -10.35
#